data_AF-A0A094A2W1-F1
#
_entry.id   AF-A0A094A2W1-F1
#
_cell.length_a   1.000
_cell.length_b   1.000
_cell.length_c   1.000
_cell.angle_alpha   90.00
_cell.angle_beta   90.00
_cell.angle_gamma   90.00
#
_symmetry.space_group_name_H-M   'P 1'
#
loop_
_entity.id
_entity.type
_entity.pdbx_description
1 polymer ?
#
loop_
_entity_poly.entity_id
_entity_poly.type
_entity_poly.pdbx_seq_one_letter_code
_entity_poly.pdbx_strand_id
1 'polypeptide(L)'
;MAVLIKQFPNISVEIFTLFLVWLSTGDLNNAKNFTLSPGSAFDLEDSSQKLSQLIRCYHLSEDLITRPFQNYIADQICDYLDYLVDKEGLLEKTIIRNIPLIYADVLKETRLKCLFEDAIVTYGFGFLEWSGRRSDSKDQRTGGGTYAVSVELGVREYVQVS
;
A
#
# COMPACT_ATOMS: atom_id res chain seq x y z
N MET A 1 -11.58 -26.33 -17.61
CA MET A 1 -10.59 -25.39 -17.03
C MET A 1 -9.56 -24.86 -18.04
N ALA A 2 -9.22 -25.59 -19.11
CA ALA A 2 -8.24 -25.12 -20.11
C ALA A 2 -8.69 -23.97 -21.04
N VAL A 3 -10.01 -23.65 -21.08
CA VAL A 3 -10.56 -22.69 -22.06
C VAL A 3 -10.40 -21.23 -21.62
N LEU A 4 -10.46 -20.93 -20.31
CA LEU A 4 -10.31 -19.55 -19.80
C LEU A 4 -8.86 -19.07 -19.86
N ILE A 5 -7.88 -19.95 -19.64
CA ILE A 5 -6.45 -19.59 -19.65
C ILE A 5 -5.98 -19.18 -21.07
N LYS A 6 -6.59 -19.74 -22.13
CA LYS A 6 -6.27 -19.35 -23.52
C LYS A 6 -6.73 -17.93 -23.89
N GLN A 7 -7.67 -17.34 -23.16
CA GLN A 7 -8.15 -15.98 -23.43
C GLN A 7 -7.28 -14.90 -22.78
N PHE A 8 -6.40 -15.27 -21.84
CA PHE A 8 -5.54 -14.34 -21.11
C PHE A 8 -4.08 -14.82 -21.09
N PRO A 9 -3.37 -14.83 -22.24
CA PRO A 9 -2.02 -15.38 -22.36
C PRO A 9 -0.98 -14.67 -21.48
N ASN A 10 -1.28 -13.45 -21.02
CA ASN A 10 -0.39 -12.64 -20.17
C ASN A 10 -0.65 -12.82 -18.67
N ILE A 11 -1.64 -13.64 -18.29
CA ILE A 11 -2.03 -13.83 -16.89
C ILE A 11 -1.42 -15.14 -16.40
N SER A 12 -0.63 -15.08 -15.31
CA SER A 12 -0.06 -16.28 -14.73
C SER A 12 -1.13 -17.15 -14.09
N VAL A 13 -0.92 -18.47 -14.13
CA VAL A 13 -1.82 -19.46 -13.51
C VAL A 13 -2.00 -19.19 -12.02
N GLU A 14 -0.95 -18.73 -11.35
CA GLU A 14 -0.98 -18.37 -9.93
C GLU A 14 -1.96 -17.23 -9.64
N ILE A 15 -1.89 -16.12 -10.39
CA ILE A 15 -2.76 -14.96 -10.20
C ILE A 15 -4.22 -15.31 -10.54
N PHE A 16 -4.43 -16.11 -11.58
CA PHE A 16 -5.77 -16.61 -11.90
C PHE A 16 -6.31 -17.53 -10.79
N THR A 17 -5.45 -18.35 -10.17
CA THR A 17 -5.84 -19.23 -9.06
C THR A 17 -6.27 -18.41 -7.84
N LEU A 18 -5.59 -17.30 -7.53
CA LEU A 18 -6.01 -16.38 -6.46
C LEU A 18 -7.44 -15.88 -6.69
N PHE A 19 -7.77 -15.48 -7.92
CA PHE A 19 -9.15 -15.10 -8.25
C PHE A 19 -10.16 -16.23 -8.04
N LEU A 20 -9.83 -17.47 -8.42
CA LEU A 20 -10.70 -18.62 -8.17
C LEU A 20 -10.88 -18.91 -6.67
N VAL A 21 -9.82 -18.76 -5.87
CA VAL A 21 -9.91 -18.90 -4.40
C VAL A 21 -10.80 -17.80 -3.83
N TRP A 22 -10.64 -16.56 -4.24
CA TRP A 22 -11.51 -15.47 -3.82
C TRP A 22 -12.97 -15.72 -4.25
N LEU A 23 -13.22 -16.17 -5.47
CA LEU A 23 -14.59 -16.48 -5.92
C LEU A 23 -15.28 -17.56 -5.08
N SER A 24 -14.51 -18.53 -4.58
CA SER A 24 -15.04 -19.65 -3.79
C SER A 24 -15.19 -19.35 -2.31
N THR A 25 -14.36 -18.46 -1.76
CA THR A 25 -14.27 -18.23 -0.30
C THR A 25 -14.53 -16.80 0.14
N GLY A 26 -14.50 -15.85 -0.79
CA GLY A 26 -14.54 -14.41 -0.51
C GLY A 26 -13.23 -13.83 0.04
N ASP A 27 -12.18 -14.65 0.24
CA ASP A 27 -10.95 -14.21 0.91
C ASP A 27 -9.69 -14.88 0.32
N LEU A 28 -8.73 -14.06 -0.12
CA LEU A 28 -7.45 -14.51 -0.65
C LEU A 28 -6.53 -15.15 0.40
N ASN A 29 -6.73 -14.88 1.69
CA ASN A 29 -5.95 -15.51 2.76
C ASN A 29 -6.18 -17.02 2.85
N ASN A 30 -7.20 -17.55 2.16
CA ASN A 30 -7.39 -19.00 2.02
C ASN A 30 -6.44 -19.64 1.01
N ALA A 31 -5.71 -18.84 0.21
CA ALA A 31 -4.69 -19.34 -0.70
C ALA A 31 -3.35 -19.51 0.04
N LYS A 32 -2.87 -20.76 0.11
CA LYS A 32 -1.60 -21.12 0.79
C LYS A 32 -0.38 -20.32 0.32
N ASN A 33 -0.37 -19.87 -0.94
CA ASN A 33 0.74 -19.13 -1.54
C ASN A 33 0.58 -17.60 -1.42
N PHE A 34 -0.54 -17.13 -0.85
CA PHE A 34 -0.82 -15.72 -0.60
C PHE A 34 -0.57 -15.35 0.87
N THR A 35 -0.79 -16.29 1.78
CA THR A 35 -0.44 -16.12 3.19
C THR A 35 1.08 -16.10 3.34
N LEU A 36 1.63 -14.95 3.73
CA LEU A 36 2.99 -14.89 4.24
C LEU A 36 3.12 -15.86 5.42
N SER A 37 4.16 -16.67 5.42
CA SER A 37 4.38 -17.65 6.48
C SER A 37 4.46 -16.92 7.82
N PRO A 38 3.65 -17.29 8.83
CA PRO A 38 3.71 -16.68 10.14
C PRO A 38 5.00 -17.13 10.81
N GLY A 39 6.09 -16.40 10.59
CA GLY A 39 7.40 -16.70 11.17
C GLY A 39 8.62 -16.44 10.28
N SER A 40 8.47 -16.07 9.00
CA SER A 40 9.61 -15.54 8.24
C SER A 40 9.95 -14.14 8.76
N ALA A 41 11.25 -13.85 8.89
CA ALA A 41 11.69 -12.48 9.14
C ALA A 41 11.13 -11.62 8.01
N PHE A 42 10.22 -10.71 8.34
CA PHE A 42 9.50 -9.88 7.38
C PHE A 42 10.51 -9.00 6.64
N ASP A 43 10.99 -9.46 5.49
CA ASP A 43 12.03 -8.80 4.72
C ASP A 43 11.42 -8.06 3.51
N LEU A 44 12.26 -7.26 2.86
CA LEU A 44 11.85 -6.46 1.71
C LEU A 44 11.43 -7.32 0.52
N GLU A 45 11.95 -8.54 0.39
CA GLU A 45 11.65 -9.43 -0.72
C GLU A 45 10.24 -10.00 -0.57
N ASP A 46 9.95 -10.58 0.59
CA ASP A 46 8.62 -11.06 0.97
C ASP A 46 7.59 -9.93 0.85
N SER A 47 7.97 -8.73 1.31
CA SER A 47 7.08 -7.58 1.30
C SER A 47 6.73 -7.13 -0.13
N SER A 48 7.75 -7.08 -0.99
CA SER A 48 7.64 -6.71 -2.39
C SER A 48 6.90 -7.76 -3.20
N GLN A 49 7.11 -9.04 -2.92
CA GLN A 49 6.43 -10.14 -3.61
C GLN A 49 4.92 -10.11 -3.34
N LYS A 50 4.52 -9.93 -2.08
CA LYS A 50 3.10 -9.83 -1.73
C LYS A 50 2.43 -8.63 -2.41
N LEU A 51 3.08 -7.46 -2.42
CA LEU A 51 2.56 -6.29 -3.12
C LEU A 51 2.42 -6.53 -4.64
N SER A 52 3.42 -7.17 -5.25
CA SER A 52 3.40 -7.58 -6.66
C SER A 52 2.20 -8.48 -6.98
N GLN A 53 1.93 -9.48 -6.13
CA GLN A 53 0.78 -10.37 -6.31
C GLN A 53 -0.55 -9.60 -6.25
N LEU A 54 -0.71 -8.71 -5.27
CA LEU A 54 -1.89 -7.85 -5.14
C LEU A 54 -2.10 -6.94 -6.36
N ILE A 55 -1.04 -6.28 -6.84
CA ILE A 55 -1.10 -5.43 -8.05
C ILE A 55 -1.50 -6.27 -9.28
N ARG A 56 -0.96 -7.47 -9.44
CA ARG A 56 -1.32 -8.36 -10.54
C ARG A 56 -2.77 -8.86 -10.44
N CYS A 57 -3.27 -9.13 -9.24
CA CYS A 57 -4.69 -9.43 -9.02
C CYS A 57 -5.58 -8.24 -9.37
N TYR A 58 -5.14 -7.01 -9.10
CA TYR A 58 -5.84 -5.81 -9.49
C TYR A 58 -5.92 -5.69 -11.02
N HIS A 59 -4.80 -5.86 -11.73
CA HIS A 59 -4.78 -5.87 -13.20
C HIS A 59 -5.68 -6.97 -13.78
N LEU A 60 -5.66 -8.18 -13.20
CA LEU A 60 -6.58 -9.25 -13.58
C LEU A 60 -8.04 -8.83 -13.40
N SER A 61 -8.37 -8.11 -12.33
CA SER A 61 -9.75 -7.64 -12.10
C SER A 61 -10.21 -6.63 -13.15
N GLU A 62 -9.29 -5.82 -13.70
CA GLU A 62 -9.58 -4.91 -14.81
C GLU A 62 -9.82 -5.69 -16.11
N ASP A 63 -8.97 -6.68 -16.40
CA ASP A 63 -9.11 -7.55 -17.58
C ASP A 63 -10.42 -8.36 -17.55
N LEU A 64 -10.81 -8.84 -16.37
CA LEU A 64 -12.06 -9.58 -16.16
C LEU A 64 -13.28 -8.67 -15.94
N ILE A 65 -13.09 -7.34 -15.88
CA ILE A 65 -14.16 -6.35 -15.62
C ILE A 65 -14.95 -6.70 -14.35
N THR A 66 -14.27 -7.25 -13.34
CA THR A 66 -14.91 -7.76 -12.11
C THR A 66 -14.77 -6.74 -10.97
N ARG A 67 -15.68 -5.76 -10.94
CA ARG A 67 -15.67 -4.68 -9.92
C ARG A 67 -15.63 -5.15 -8.46
N PRO A 68 -16.40 -6.19 -8.05
CA PRO A 68 -16.34 -6.66 -6.66
C PRO A 68 -14.95 -7.17 -6.27
N PHE A 69 -14.29 -7.89 -7.18
CA PHE A 69 -12.92 -8.36 -6.97
C PHE A 69 -11.95 -7.19 -6.95
N GLN A 70 -12.08 -6.24 -7.89
CA GLN A 70 -11.24 -5.04 -7.95
C GLN A 70 -11.29 -4.23 -6.66
N ASN A 71 -12.49 -4.01 -6.11
CA ASN A 71 -12.66 -3.31 -4.83
C ASN A 71 -12.02 -4.08 -3.68
N TYR A 72 -12.28 -5.39 -3.60
CA TYR A 72 -11.65 -6.23 -2.58
C TYR A 72 -10.13 -6.17 -2.64
N ILE A 73 -9.53 -6.25 -3.83
CA ILE A 73 -8.07 -6.14 -3.99
C ILE A 73 -7.56 -4.75 -3.61
N ALA A 74 -8.29 -3.69 -3.98
CA ALA A 74 -7.94 -2.33 -3.56
C ALA A 74 -7.91 -2.20 -2.04
N ASP A 75 -8.91 -2.74 -1.35
CA ASP A 75 -8.97 -2.73 0.12
C ASP A 75 -7.79 -3.52 0.71
N GLN A 76 -7.48 -4.70 0.16
CA GLN A 76 -6.31 -5.49 0.59
C GLN A 76 -4.97 -4.76 0.35
N ILE A 77 -4.86 -3.96 -0.71
CA ILE A 77 -3.69 -3.12 -0.94
C ILE A 77 -3.60 -2.03 0.13
N CYS A 78 -4.69 -1.34 0.44
CA CYS A 78 -4.73 -0.34 1.51
C CYS A 78 -4.30 -0.93 2.85
N ASP A 79 -4.96 -2.02 3.28
CA ASP A 79 -4.64 -2.71 4.54
C ASP A 79 -3.16 -3.11 4.60
N TYR A 80 -2.60 -3.53 3.47
CA TYR A 80 -1.22 -3.96 3.39
C TYR A 80 -0.23 -2.79 3.39
N LEU A 81 -0.54 -1.67 2.72
CA LEU A 81 0.27 -0.46 2.77
C LEU A 81 0.28 0.12 4.18
N ASP A 82 -0.87 0.18 4.85
CA ASP A 82 -1.00 0.62 6.24
C ASP A 82 -0.13 -0.25 7.17
N TYR A 83 -0.16 -1.57 6.99
CA TYR A 83 0.73 -2.48 7.72
C TYR A 83 2.22 -2.21 7.48
N LEU A 84 2.62 -1.82 6.26
CA LEU A 84 4.02 -1.52 5.94
C LEU A 84 4.51 -0.20 6.53
N VAL A 85 3.61 0.74 6.84
CA VAL A 85 3.95 2.02 7.49
C VAL A 85 4.59 1.79 8.86
N ASP A 86 4.07 0.81 9.59
CA ASP A 86 4.58 0.43 10.91
C ASP A 86 5.96 -0.27 10.85
N LYS A 87 6.50 -0.51 9.65
CA LYS A 87 7.77 -1.21 9.42
C LYS A 87 8.81 -0.24 8.87
N GLU A 88 9.85 0.03 9.66
CA GLU A 88 10.84 1.08 9.40
C GLU A 88 11.46 0.99 7.98
N GLY A 89 11.07 1.94 7.12
CA GLY A 89 11.58 2.08 5.75
C GLY A 89 11.18 0.98 4.76
N LEU A 90 10.28 0.06 5.13
CA LEU A 90 9.84 -1.01 4.25
C LEU A 90 8.82 -0.54 3.22
N LEU A 91 7.91 0.37 3.58
CA LEU A 91 6.89 0.91 2.69
C LEU A 91 7.50 1.49 1.40
N GLU A 92 8.38 2.48 1.53
CA GLU A 92 9.00 3.18 0.39
C GLU A 92 9.76 2.20 -0.52
N LYS A 93 10.60 1.35 0.08
CA LYS A 93 11.41 0.37 -0.66
C LYS A 93 10.53 -0.63 -1.41
N THR A 94 9.42 -1.03 -0.79
CA THR A 94 8.45 -1.98 -1.38
C THR A 94 7.70 -1.35 -2.55
N ILE A 95 7.25 -0.10 -2.40
CA ILE A 95 6.60 0.65 -3.49
C ILE A 95 7.57 0.87 -4.65
N ILE A 96 8.80 1.34 -4.37
CA ILE A 96 9.82 1.62 -5.39
C ILE A 96 10.10 0.39 -6.25
N ARG A 97 10.23 -0.80 -5.64
CA ARG A 97 10.45 -2.06 -6.37
C ARG A 97 9.29 -2.45 -7.27
N ASN A 98 8.08 -1.98 -6.97
CA ASN A 98 6.86 -2.31 -7.71
C ASN A 98 6.38 -1.20 -8.66
N ILE A 99 7.09 -0.06 -8.76
CA ILE A 99 6.76 1.03 -9.71
C ILE A 99 6.50 0.51 -11.14
N PRO A 100 7.32 -0.39 -11.73
CA PRO A 100 7.05 -0.89 -13.07
C PRO A 100 5.71 -1.61 -13.23
N LEU A 101 5.21 -2.24 -12.16
CA LEU A 101 3.90 -2.91 -12.14
C LEU A 101 2.75 -1.94 -11.89
N ILE A 102 2.97 -0.92 -11.04
CA ILE A 102 1.97 0.13 -10.73
C ILE A 102 1.71 0.99 -11.97
N TYR A 103 2.77 1.35 -12.68
CA TYR A 103 2.75 2.23 -13.85
C TYR A 103 2.96 1.48 -15.18
N ALA A 104 2.64 0.18 -15.22
CA ALA A 104 2.81 -0.66 -16.41
C ALA A 104 2.10 -0.10 -17.65
N ASP A 105 0.96 0.56 -17.45
CA ASP A 105 0.27 1.35 -18.47
C ASP A 105 0.38 2.83 -18.12
N VAL A 106 1.45 3.49 -18.59
CA VAL A 106 1.76 4.89 -18.26
C VAL A 106 0.62 5.84 -18.66
N LEU A 107 -0.11 5.53 -19.73
CA LEU A 107 -1.13 6.42 -20.31
C LEU A 107 -2.50 6.28 -19.64
N LYS A 108 -2.76 5.18 -18.94
CA LYS A 108 -4.04 4.94 -18.26
C LYS A 108 -4.00 5.46 -16.83
N GLU A 109 -4.77 6.49 -16.52
CA GLU A 109 -5.07 6.80 -15.11
C GLU A 109 -5.96 5.68 -14.55
N THR A 110 -5.41 4.92 -13.60
CA THR A 110 -6.13 3.86 -12.91
C THR A 110 -6.30 4.25 -11.46
N ARG A 111 -7.39 3.78 -10.83
CA ARG A 111 -7.59 3.94 -9.38
C ARG A 111 -6.43 3.36 -8.57
N LEU A 112 -5.72 2.36 -9.12
CA LEU A 112 -4.49 1.83 -8.54
C LEU A 112 -3.39 2.91 -8.43
N LYS A 113 -3.13 3.68 -9.49
CA LYS A 113 -2.15 4.77 -9.45
C LYS A 113 -2.51 5.80 -8.39
N CYS A 114 -3.77 6.25 -8.38
CA CYS A 114 -4.25 7.21 -7.38
C CYS A 114 -4.05 6.68 -5.95
N LEU A 115 -4.36 5.40 -5.69
CA LEU A 115 -4.13 4.77 -4.38
C LEU A 115 -2.66 4.82 -3.94
N PHE A 116 -1.72 4.52 -4.84
CA PHE A 116 -0.29 4.57 -4.51
C PHE A 116 0.21 6.00 -4.36
N GLU A 117 -0.26 6.93 -5.18
CA GLU A 117 0.07 8.35 -5.05
C GLU A 117 -0.43 8.91 -3.72
N ASP A 118 -1.69 8.62 -3.36
CA ASP A 118 -2.27 9.00 -2.06
C ASP A 118 -1.50 8.39 -0.89
N ALA A 119 -1.09 7.11 -0.99
CA ALA A 119 -0.25 6.49 0.02
C ALA A 119 1.12 7.17 0.14
N ILE A 120 1.78 7.47 -0.98
CA ILE A 120 3.07 8.18 -1.00
C ILE A 120 2.92 9.58 -0.41
N VAL A 121 1.85 10.31 -0.74
CA VAL A 121 1.59 11.64 -0.16
C VAL A 121 1.32 11.52 1.33
N THR A 122 0.40 10.66 1.74
CA THR A 122 -0.01 10.49 3.14
C THR A 122 1.19 10.11 4.02
N TYR A 123 2.00 9.15 3.58
CA TYR A 123 3.11 8.62 4.37
C TYR A 123 4.42 9.38 4.17
N GLY A 124 4.66 9.94 2.99
CA GLY A 124 5.82 10.79 2.70
C GLY A 124 5.77 12.13 3.44
N PHE A 125 4.59 12.75 3.56
CA PHE A 125 4.42 13.97 4.37
C PHE A 125 4.52 13.69 5.88
N GLY A 126 3.96 12.57 6.36
CA GLY A 126 4.12 12.14 7.76
C GLY A 126 5.58 11.87 8.15
N PHE A 127 6.40 11.38 7.21
CA PHE A 127 7.82 11.09 7.44
C PHE A 127 8.70 12.34 7.52
N LEU A 128 8.40 13.40 6.76
CA LEU A 128 9.08 14.70 6.87
C LEU A 128 8.81 15.37 8.23
N GLU A 129 7.60 15.23 8.77
CA GLU A 129 7.27 15.77 10.10
C GLU A 129 7.90 14.97 11.25
N TRP A 130 8.14 13.67 11.07
CA TRP A 130 8.80 12.80 12.05
C TRP A 130 10.33 12.86 11.99
N SER A 131 10.93 13.00 10.81
CA SER A 131 12.39 13.16 10.64
C SER A 131 12.89 14.53 11.09
N GLY A 132 12.07 15.58 11.01
CA GLY A 132 12.35 16.89 11.62
C GLY A 132 12.47 16.81 13.14
N ARG A 133 11.62 16.03 13.83
CA ARG A 133 11.71 15.83 15.29
C ARG A 133 12.87 14.95 15.73
N ARG A 134 13.35 14.04 14.88
CA ARG A 134 14.50 13.16 15.19
C ARG A 134 15.84 13.89 15.05
N SER A 135 15.92 14.93 14.21
CA SER A 135 17.12 15.77 14.07
C SER A 135 17.31 16.76 15.22
N ASP A 136 16.24 17.28 15.82
CA ASP A 136 16.35 18.17 16.99
C ASP A 136 16.68 17.45 18.30
N SER A 137 16.49 16.13 18.37
CA SER A 137 16.74 15.35 19.59
C SER A 137 18.18 14.82 19.73
N LYS A 138 19.08 15.07 18.77
CA LYS A 138 20.48 14.62 18.85
C LYS A 138 21.50 15.67 19.28
N ASP A 139 21.10 16.94 19.45
CA ASP A 139 22.04 18.02 19.82
C ASP A 139 21.74 18.75 21.14
N GLN A 140 21.04 18.12 22.09
CA GLN A 140 20.91 18.68 23.45
C GLN A 140 21.42 17.74 24.54
N ARG A 141 22.75 17.61 24.59
CA ARG A 141 23.49 17.47 25.83
C ARG A 141 24.57 18.55 25.91
N THR A 142 24.15 19.79 26.19
CA THR A 142 24.86 20.72 27.09
C THR A 142 24.07 22.03 27.23
N GLY A 143 23.59 22.29 28.46
CA GLY A 143 23.44 23.66 28.97
C GLY A 143 22.11 24.37 28.73
N GLY A 144 21.28 24.38 29.78
CA GLY A 144 20.48 25.51 30.29
C GLY A 144 19.81 26.50 29.33
N GLY A 145 18.48 26.57 29.40
CA GLY A 145 17.75 27.77 28.96
C GLY A 145 16.28 27.53 28.61
N THR A 146 15.41 27.96 29.52
CA THR A 146 14.01 28.43 29.40
C THR A 146 13.22 28.11 28.13
N TYR A 147 12.06 27.46 28.36
CA TYR A 147 10.98 27.14 27.44
C TYR A 147 10.42 28.35 26.68
N ALA A 148 10.11 28.14 25.39
CA ALA A 148 9.04 28.84 24.69
C ALA A 148 8.36 27.84 23.73
N VAL A 149 7.19 27.34 24.13
CA VAL A 149 6.31 26.56 23.28
C VAL A 149 5.35 27.55 22.62
N SER A 150 5.56 27.87 21.35
CA SER A 150 4.56 28.52 20.53
C SER A 150 3.80 27.44 19.75
N VAL A 151 2.66 27.04 20.29
CA VAL A 151 1.65 26.29 19.53
C VAL A 151 0.74 27.32 18.86
N GLU A 152 0.98 27.63 17.58
CA GLU A 152 -0.08 28.24 16.76
C GLU A 152 -1.02 27.12 16.30
N LEU A 153 -2.00 26.83 17.16
CA LEU A 153 -3.22 26.12 16.77
C LEU A 153 -4.02 27.05 15.87
N GLY A 154 -3.94 26.81 14.55
CA GLY A 154 -4.88 27.36 13.57
C GLY A 154 -6.26 26.73 13.76
N VAL A 155 -6.98 27.16 14.81
CA VAL A 155 -8.39 26.80 15.05
C VAL A 155 -9.23 27.50 14.00
N ARG A 156 -9.88 26.71 13.15
CA ARG A 156 -11.08 27.12 12.40
C ARG A 156 -12.15 27.52 13.42
N GLU A 157 -12.40 28.82 13.61
CA GLU A 157 -13.66 29.26 14.19
C GLU A 157 -14.75 29.25 13.10
N TYR A 158 -15.62 28.25 13.18
CA TYR A 158 -17.00 28.40 12.76
C TYR A 158 -17.77 29.06 13.92
N VAL A 159 -18.32 30.24 13.69
CA VAL A 159 -19.44 30.75 14.48
C VAL A 159 -20.60 31.03 13.55
N GLN A 160 -21.66 30.25 13.69
CA GLN A 160 -22.97 30.49 13.11
C GLN A 160 -23.77 31.43 14.02
N VAL A 161 -24.41 32.41 13.37
CA VAL A 161 -25.79 32.89 13.54
C VAL A 161 -26.17 33.61 14.84
N SER A 162 -26.53 34.90 14.71
CA SER A 162 -27.92 35.39 14.85
C SER A 162 -28.07 36.75 14.16
#